data_AF-A0A174W1D7-F1
#
_entry.id   AF-A0A174W1D7-F1
#
_cell.length_a   1.000
_cell.length_b   1.000
_cell.length_c   1.000
_cell.angle_alpha   90.00
_cell.angle_beta   90.00
_cell.angle_gamma   90.00
#
_symmetry.space_group_name_H-M   'P 1'
#
loop_
_entity.id
_entity.type
_entity.pdbx_description
1 polymer ?
#
loop_
_entity_poly.entity_id
_entity_poly.type
_entity_poly.pdbx_seq_one_letter_code
_entity_poly.pdbx_strand_id
1 'polypeptide(L)'
;MVNVTKHAYKRMKERCGYSKSTCQRMAEKAFAEGVSHADVSGRLDKYFYQLYCYDYSANNLRIYGEFVYVFSDHNLVTVMLLPNDLKNSVKKTMNIKRKVST
;
A
#
# COMPACT_ATOMS: atom_id res chain seq x y z
N MET A 1 -2.61 -7.84 -13.86
CA MET A 1 -1.89 -8.83 -13.03
C MET A 1 -0.76 -8.11 -12.32
N VAL A 2 -0.57 -8.34 -11.01
CA VAL A 2 0.50 -7.69 -10.23
C VAL A 2 1.75 -8.56 -10.26
N ASN A 3 2.91 -7.97 -10.53
CA ASN A 3 4.20 -8.66 -10.43
C ASN A 3 4.84 -8.38 -9.08
N VAL A 4 5.17 -9.40 -8.30
CA VAL A 4 5.89 -9.24 -7.03
C VAL A 4 7.37 -9.47 -7.25
N THR A 5 8.17 -8.42 -7.08
CA THR A 5 9.63 -8.52 -7.28
C THR A 5 10.28 -9.44 -6.24
N LYS A 6 11.46 -9.98 -6.54
CA LYS A 6 12.25 -10.77 -5.57
C LYS A 6 12.50 -9.98 -4.28
N HIS A 7 12.75 -8.68 -4.38
CA HIS A 7 12.91 -7.80 -3.23
C HIS A 7 11.62 -7.72 -2.41
N ALA A 8 10.47 -7.47 -3.06
CA ALA A 8 9.19 -7.44 -2.37
C ALA A 8 8.85 -8.75 -1.67
N TYR A 9 9.07 -9.92 -2.29
CA TYR A 9 8.86 -11.20 -1.62
C TYR A 9 9.65 -11.32 -0.32
N LYS A 10 10.94 -10.93 -0.34
CA LYS A 10 11.78 -10.90 0.86
C LYS A 10 11.20 -9.97 1.93
N ARG A 11 10.83 -8.74 1.55
CA ARG A 11 10.27 -7.74 2.47
C ARG A 11 8.92 -8.16 3.06
N MET A 12 8.03 -8.76 2.26
CA MET A 12 6.74 -9.28 2.73
C MET A 12 6.93 -10.44 3.72
N LYS A 13 7.91 -11.32 3.49
CA LYS A 13 8.21 -12.39 4.43
C LYS A 13 8.71 -11.84 5.76
N GLU A 14 9.65 -10.89 5.72
CA GLU A 14 10.28 -10.29 6.91
C GLU A 14 9.30 -9.42 7.71
N ARG A 15 8.49 -8.59 7.04
CA ARG A 15 7.64 -7.58 7.69
C ARG A 15 6.21 -8.04 7.95
N CYS A 16 5.69 -8.93 7.11
CA CYS A 16 4.30 -9.40 7.20
C CYS A 16 4.19 -10.89 7.59
N GLY A 17 5.31 -11.63 7.60
CA GLY A 17 5.32 -13.07 7.89
C GLY A 17 4.80 -13.97 6.75
N TYR A 18 4.41 -13.38 5.61
CA TYR A 18 3.67 -14.07 4.55
C TYR A 18 4.45 -15.18 3.84
N SER A 19 3.76 -16.26 3.48
CA SER A 19 4.25 -17.26 2.52
C SER A 19 4.24 -16.69 1.09
N LYS A 20 4.98 -17.31 0.17
CA LYS A 20 5.07 -16.84 -1.23
C LYS A 20 3.70 -16.71 -1.91
N SER A 21 2.80 -17.69 -1.74
CA SER A 21 1.43 -17.63 -2.28
C SER A 21 0.60 -16.52 -1.63
N THR A 22 0.78 -16.30 -0.33
CA THR A 22 0.12 -15.20 0.39
C THR A 22 0.62 -13.85 -0.09
N CYS A 23 1.92 -13.70 -0.38
CA CYS A 23 2.49 -12.47 -0.92
C CYS A 23 1.80 -12.04 -2.21
N GLN A 24 1.64 -12.98 -3.17
CA GLN A 24 0.96 -12.69 -4.43
C GLN A 24 -0.48 -12.23 -4.20
N ARG A 25 -1.25 -13.02 -3.44
CA ARG A 25 -2.65 -12.71 -3.11
C ARG A 25 -2.81 -11.34 -2.44
N MET A 26 -1.92 -11.01 -1.50
CA MET A 26 -1.99 -9.75 -0.75
C MET A 26 -1.56 -8.56 -1.59
N ALA A 27 -0.58 -8.72 -2.48
CA ALA A 27 -0.20 -7.68 -3.42
C ALA A 27 -1.34 -7.34 -4.40
N GLU A 28 -2.04 -8.35 -4.91
CA GLU A 28 -3.21 -8.17 -5.78
C GLU A 28 -4.36 -7.45 -5.05
N LYS A 29 -4.67 -7.87 -3.82
CA LYS A 29 -5.67 -7.18 -2.99
C LYS A 29 -5.30 -5.73 -2.70
N ALA A 30 -4.06 -5.48 -2.30
CA ALA A 30 -3.61 -4.12 -2.02
C ALA A 30 -3.68 -3.24 -3.28
N PHE A 31 -3.34 -3.79 -4.44
CA PHE A 31 -3.42 -3.08 -5.72
C PHE A 31 -4.86 -2.70 -6.09
N ALA A 32 -5.79 -3.65 -5.99
CA ALA A 32 -7.18 -3.45 -6.38
C ALA A 32 -7.99 -2.64 -5.36
N GLU A 33 -7.84 -2.95 -4.07
CA GLU A 33 -8.73 -2.47 -3.00
C GLU A 33 -8.07 -1.42 -2.10
N GLY A 34 -6.75 -1.26 -2.18
CA GLY A 34 -6.00 -0.37 -1.30
C GLY A 34 -6.38 1.10 -1.45
N VAL A 35 -6.23 1.84 -0.35
CA VAL A 35 -6.32 3.31 -0.34
C VAL A 35 -5.17 3.86 -1.17
N SER A 36 -5.49 4.64 -2.18
CA SER A 36 -4.58 5.23 -3.16
C SER A 36 -4.39 6.71 -2.92
N HIS A 37 -3.49 7.33 -3.69
CA HIS A 37 -3.30 8.78 -3.66
C HIS A 37 -4.58 9.56 -3.94
N ALA A 38 -5.45 9.06 -4.83
CA ALA A 38 -6.72 9.69 -5.16
C ALA A 38 -7.77 9.63 -4.03
N ASP A 39 -7.57 8.73 -3.06
CA ASP A 39 -8.49 8.54 -1.94
C ASP A 39 -8.10 9.39 -0.71
N VAL A 40 -6.86 9.90 -0.65
CA VAL A 40 -6.32 10.54 0.56
C VAL A 40 -6.36 12.06 0.48
N SER A 41 -6.37 12.71 1.64
CA SER A 41 -6.25 14.16 1.79
C SER A 41 -5.54 14.52 3.10
N GLY A 42 -5.11 15.77 3.22
CA GLY A 42 -4.50 16.32 4.44
C GLY A 42 -3.24 15.57 4.88
N ARG A 43 -3.23 15.04 6.11
CA ARG A 43 -2.05 14.36 6.68
C ARG A 43 -1.63 13.11 5.90
N LEU A 44 -2.59 12.36 5.34
CA LEU A 44 -2.28 11.16 4.56
C LEU A 44 -1.68 11.51 3.20
N ASP A 45 -2.22 12.54 2.55
CA ASP A 45 -1.69 13.06 1.29
C ASP A 45 -0.24 13.54 1.45
N LYS A 46 0.04 14.31 2.52
CA LYS A 46 1.42 14.71 2.86
C LYS A 46 2.35 13.51 3.08
N TYR A 47 1.87 12.45 3.72
CA TYR A 47 2.65 11.23 3.93
C TYR A 47 2.96 10.51 2.60
N PHE A 48 1.98 10.41 1.69
CA PHE A 48 2.21 9.85 0.35
C PHE A 48 3.24 10.67 -0.42
N TYR A 49 3.11 12.01 -0.39
CA TYR A 49 4.06 12.91 -1.04
C TYR A 49 5.49 12.71 -0.51
N GLN A 50 5.66 12.58 0.81
CA GLN A 50 6.97 12.31 1.41
C GLN A 50 7.57 10.98 0.96
N LEU A 51 6.76 9.91 0.85
CA LEU A 51 7.20 8.63 0.33
C LEU A 51 7.61 8.71 -1.14
N TYR A 52 6.86 9.44 -1.96
CA TYR A 52 7.18 9.66 -3.36
C TYR A 52 8.51 10.42 -3.54
N CYS A 53 8.77 11.46 -2.74
CA CYS A 53 10.04 12.19 -2.79
C CYS A 53 11.23 11.35 -2.33
N TYR A 54 11.02 10.36 -1.47
CA TYR A 54 12.08 9.46 -1.00
C TYR A 54 12.48 8.43 -2.07
N ASP A 55 11.52 7.95 -2.85
CA ASP A 55 11.74 7.02 -3.95
C ASP A 55 10.78 7.33 -5.10
N TYR A 56 11.25 8.08 -6.09
CA TYR A 56 10.45 8.51 -7.24
C TYR A 56 9.87 7.36 -8.08
N SER A 57 10.36 6.12 -7.91
CA SER A 57 9.82 4.94 -8.58
C SER A 57 8.49 4.46 -7.96
N ALA A 58 8.13 4.96 -6.76
CA ALA A 58 6.91 4.68 -6.01
C ALA A 58 5.69 5.44 -6.56
N ASN A 59 5.42 5.34 -7.86
CA ASN A 59 4.33 6.08 -8.51
C ASN A 59 2.92 5.55 -8.13
N ASN A 60 2.84 4.38 -7.51
CA ASN A 60 1.57 3.77 -7.13
C ASN A 60 1.64 3.23 -5.70
N LEU A 61 1.30 4.10 -4.75
CA LEU A 61 1.20 3.75 -3.33
C LEU A 61 -0.19 3.22 -2.98
N ARG A 62 -0.22 2.13 -2.22
CA ARG A 62 -1.47 1.55 -1.69
C ARG A 62 -1.34 1.27 -0.21
N ILE A 63 -2.31 1.73 0.59
CA ILE A 63 -2.45 1.29 1.98
C ILE A 63 -3.50 0.20 2.05
N TYR A 64 -3.13 -0.96 2.58
CA TYR A 64 -4.03 -2.08 2.79
C TYR A 64 -3.68 -2.81 4.09
N GLY A 65 -4.67 -2.92 4.98
CA GLY A 65 -4.46 -3.41 6.34
C GLY A 65 -3.52 -2.50 7.12
N GLU A 66 -2.44 -3.06 7.67
CA GLU A 66 -1.43 -2.34 8.44
C GLU A 66 -0.18 -1.96 7.63
N PHE A 67 -0.21 -2.21 6.32
CA PHE A 67 0.98 -2.05 5.47
C PHE A 67 0.76 -1.05 4.33
N VAL A 68 1.85 -0.39 3.98
CA VAL A 68 1.99 0.48 2.81
C VAL A 68 2.71 -0.33 1.74
N TYR A 69 2.03 -0.59 0.64
CA TYR A 69 2.55 -1.29 -0.52
C TYR A 69 3.03 -0.27 -1.54
N VAL A 70 4.29 -0.41 -1.96
CA VAL A 70 4.95 0.51 -2.87
C VAL A 70 5.09 -0.16 -4.23
N PHE A 71 4.28 0.28 -5.18
CA PHE A 71 4.33 -0.20 -6.55
C PHE A 71 5.03 0.79 -7.47
N SER A 72 5.76 0.23 -8.43
CA SER A 72 6.18 0.91 -9.65
C SER A 72 5.35 0.32 -10.78
N ASP A 73 4.36 1.10 -11.24
CA ASP A 73 3.25 0.66 -12.08
C ASP A 73 2.51 -0.54 -11.46
N HIS A 74 2.69 -1.74 -12.03
CA HIS A 74 2.10 -2.99 -11.58
C HIS A 74 3.09 -3.89 -10.82
N ASN A 75 4.31 -3.41 -10.57
CA ASN A 75 5.37 -4.16 -9.90
C ASN A 75 5.43 -3.76 -8.43
N LEU A 76 5.18 -4.69 -7.52
CA LEU A 76 5.42 -4.47 -6.10
C LEU A 76 6.94 -4.45 -5.85
N VAL A 77 7.45 -3.30 -5.41
CA VAL A 77 8.87 -3.09 -5.12
C VAL A 77 9.15 -3.38 -3.65
N THR A 78 8.36 -2.83 -2.74
CA THR A 78 8.54 -3.00 -1.30
C THR A 78 7.24 -2.82 -0.51
N VAL A 79 7.28 -3.15 0.78
CA VAL A 79 6.16 -2.99 1.73
C VAL A 79 6.67 -2.45 3.04
N MET A 80 5.97 -1.50 3.65
CA MET A 80 6.36 -0.88 4.91
C MET A 80 5.21 -0.95 5.93
N LEU A 81 5.53 -0.83 7.21
CA LEU A 81 4.51 -0.64 8.25
C LEU A 81 3.89 0.74 8.13
N LEU A 82 2.56 0.81 8.25
CA LEU A 82 1.85 2.07 8.34
C LEU A 82 2.16 2.76 9.67
N PRO A 83 2.58 4.04 9.68
CA PRO A 83 2.76 4.80 10.91
C PRO A 83 1.51 4.81 11.78
N ASN A 84 1.68 4.60 13.09
CA ASN A 84 0.56 4.43 14.02
C ASN A 84 -0.36 5.67 14.07
N ASP A 85 0.21 6.87 13.93
CA ASP A 85 -0.54 8.14 13.94
C ASP A 85 -1.44 8.31 12.71
N LEU A 86 -1.20 7.55 11.65
CA LEU A 86 -1.98 7.59 10.41
C LEU A 86 -3.10 6.53 10.36
N LYS A 87 -3.09 5.53 11.25
CA LYS A 87 -4.06 4.42 11.27
C LYS A 87 -5.52 4.89 11.31
N ASN A 88 -5.84 5.89 12.13
CA ASN A 88 -7.21 6.42 12.24
C ASN A 88 -7.66 7.14 10.96
N SER A 89 -6.79 7.91 10.33
CA SER A 89 -7.05 8.59 9.07
C SER A 89 -7.33 7.59 7.94
N VAL A 90 -6.57 6.49 7.89
CA VAL A 90 -6.76 5.43 6.90
C VAL A 90 -8.11 4.72 7.11
N LYS A 91 -8.46 4.38 8.34
CA LYS A 91 -9.77 3.76 8.65
C LYS A 91 -10.94 4.62 8.19
N LYS A 92 -10.88 5.94 8.44
CA LYS A 92 -11.89 6.88 7.95
C LYS A 92 -11.98 6.86 6.42
N THR A 93 -10.83 6.92 5.75
CA THR A 93 -10.74 6.92 4.28
C THR A 93 -11.30 5.62 3.68
N MET A 94 -10.95 4.46 4.24
CA MET A 94 -11.47 3.16 3.80
C MET A 94 -13.00 3.06 3.94
N ASN A 95 -13.57 3.59 5.02
CA ASN A 95 -15.02 3.60 5.22
C ASN A 95 -15.74 4.47 4.20
N ILE A 96 -15.14 5.60 3.80
CA ILE A 96 -15.70 6.45 2.75
C ILE A 96 -15.62 5.73 1.40
N LYS A 97 -14.44 5.19 1.05
CA LYS A 97 -14.23 4.46 -0.21
C LYS A 97 -15.23 3.33 -0.41
N ARG A 98 -15.47 2.52 0.63
CA ARG A 98 -16.45 1.41 0.58
C ARG A 98 -17.88 1.88 0.29
N LYS A 99 -18.30 3.02 0.84
CA LYS A 99 -19.65 3.59 0.62
C LYS A 99 -19.85 4.12 -0.79
N VAL A 100 -18.79 4.58 -1.46
CA VAL A 100 -18.85 5.11 -2.83
C VAL A 100 -18.88 3.99 -3.88
N SER A 101 -18.34 2.82 -3.53
CA SER A 101 -18.33 1.63 -4.41
C SER A 101 -19.58 0.74 -4.31
N THR A 102 -20.60 1.14 -3.53
CA THR A 102 -21.90 0.46 -3.39
C THR A 102 -22.99 1.31 -4.03
#